data_AF-A0A1S8YHN5-F1
#
_entry.id   AF-A0A1S8YHN5-F1
#
_cell.length_a   1.000
_cell.length_b   1.000
_cell.length_c   1.000
_cell.angle_alpha   90.00
_cell.angle_beta   90.00
_cell.angle_gamma   90.00
#
_symmetry.space_group_name_H-M   'P 1'
#
loop_
_entity.id
_entity.type
_entity.pdbx_description
1 polymer ?
#
loop_
_entity_poly.entity_id
_entity_poly.type
_entity_poly.pdbx_seq_one_letter_code
_entity_poly.pdbx_strand_id
1 'polypeptide(L)'
;MKNPGEQTASELQPDDQAVSDYLLRNPDFFIRNARQTEQMRVPHPVRGTVSLVEWQLSRQRKHIAELEEEITLLMEQAHANQQLFDRLLSLQGRLASAPSLQEMLNRLHRWARELGLAGANVRLFSDRWRIGAPSDFTQLALSPQAFEPVRIQRFGKQPHYLGSLNGPELLQLLPQAKAIGSVAMSLMGDRGELGVLIFSSRDAQHYQTGMGTVLLQHLSAMMPDLLQRWVERA
;
A
#
# COMPACT_ATOMS: atom_id res chain seq x y z
N MET A 1 -12.41 -57.69 -62.00
CA MET A 1 -11.51 -56.52 -62.01
C MET A 1 -12.00 -55.54 -60.96
N LYS A 2 -11.15 -55.19 -59.98
CA LYS A 2 -11.45 -54.28 -58.87
C LYS A 2 -11.43 -52.84 -59.38
N ASN A 3 -12.49 -52.07 -59.14
CA ASN A 3 -12.43 -50.61 -59.13
C ASN A 3 -12.39 -50.13 -57.67
N PRO A 4 -11.26 -49.56 -57.21
CA PRO A 4 -11.18 -48.81 -55.97
C PRO A 4 -11.42 -47.32 -56.26
N GLY A 5 -12.29 -46.64 -55.52
CA GLY A 5 -12.45 -45.20 -55.75
C GLY A 5 -13.61 -44.50 -55.07
N GLU A 6 -14.08 -44.96 -53.92
CA GLU A 6 -14.95 -44.15 -53.06
C GLU A 6 -14.42 -44.22 -51.63
N GLN A 7 -13.24 -43.62 -51.44
CA GLN A 7 -12.89 -43.04 -50.15
C GLN A 7 -13.34 -41.59 -50.23
N THR A 8 -14.62 -41.38 -49.89
CA THR A 8 -15.18 -40.10 -49.50
C THR A 8 -14.21 -39.47 -48.50
N ALA A 9 -13.52 -38.42 -48.93
CA ALA A 9 -12.80 -37.52 -48.06
C ALA A 9 -13.82 -37.00 -47.05
N SER A 10 -13.84 -37.60 -45.86
CA SER A 10 -14.34 -36.96 -44.67
C SER A 10 -13.51 -35.68 -44.55
N GLU A 11 -14.06 -34.56 -45.00
CA GLU A 11 -13.47 -33.24 -44.86
C GLU A 11 -13.08 -33.07 -43.39
N LEU A 12 -11.79 -33.22 -43.11
CA LEU A 12 -11.21 -33.04 -41.79
C LEU A 12 -11.45 -31.57 -41.47
N GLN A 13 -12.47 -31.29 -40.65
CA GLN A 13 -12.61 -30.01 -39.99
C GLN A 13 -11.27 -29.74 -39.30
N PRO A 14 -10.52 -28.72 -39.74
CA PRO A 14 -9.26 -28.40 -39.10
C PRO A 14 -9.57 -28.01 -37.65
N ASP A 15 -8.79 -28.56 -36.73
CA ASP A 15 -8.83 -28.18 -35.32
C ASP A 15 -8.49 -26.69 -35.16
N ASP A 16 -9.06 -26.02 -34.15
CA ASP A 16 -8.88 -24.60 -33.90
C ASP A 16 -7.40 -24.22 -33.81
N GLN A 17 -6.60 -25.11 -33.20
CA GLN A 17 -5.16 -24.94 -33.09
C GLN A 17 -4.46 -24.97 -34.45
N ALA A 18 -4.87 -25.90 -35.33
CA ALA A 18 -4.30 -26.02 -36.67
C ALA A 18 -4.65 -24.79 -37.55
N VAL A 19 -5.88 -24.26 -37.41
CA VAL A 19 -6.30 -23.02 -38.08
C VAL A 19 -5.49 -21.83 -37.57
N SER A 20 -5.31 -21.71 -36.25
CA SER A 20 -4.52 -20.64 -35.62
C SER A 20 -3.06 -20.65 -36.09
N ASP A 21 -2.41 -21.81 -36.04
CA ASP A 21 -1.02 -21.99 -36.47
C ASP A 21 -0.85 -21.67 -37.96
N TYR A 22 -1.83 -22.05 -38.80
CA TYR A 22 -1.81 -21.71 -40.22
C TYR A 22 -1.90 -20.20 -40.45
N LEU A 23 -2.80 -19.50 -39.76
CA LEU A 23 -2.96 -18.04 -39.89
C LEU A 23 -1.70 -17.29 -39.40
N LEU A 24 -1.07 -17.74 -38.32
CA LEU A 24 0.18 -17.17 -37.81
C LEU A 24 1.35 -17.35 -38.78
N ARG A 25 1.45 -18.50 -39.45
CA ARG A 25 2.48 -18.78 -40.47
C ARG A 25 2.23 -18.05 -41.79
N ASN A 26 1.03 -17.46 -41.99
CA ASN A 26 0.62 -16.80 -43.22
C ASN A 26 0.07 -15.38 -42.94
N PRO A 27 0.90 -14.40 -42.55
CA PRO A 27 0.44 -13.07 -42.13
C PRO A 27 -0.35 -12.31 -43.21
N ASP A 28 -0.05 -12.51 -44.49
CA ASP A 28 -0.76 -11.84 -45.60
C ASP A 28 -2.10 -12.52 -45.96
N PHE A 29 -2.51 -13.57 -45.24
CA PHE A 29 -3.70 -14.36 -45.56
C PHE A 29 -4.95 -13.49 -45.72
N PHE A 30 -5.17 -12.54 -44.81
CA PHE A 30 -6.34 -11.65 -44.85
C PHE A 30 -6.29 -10.63 -46.00
N ILE A 31 -5.09 -10.25 -46.46
CA ILE A 31 -4.92 -9.38 -47.63
C ILE A 31 -5.24 -10.16 -48.90
N ARG A 32 -4.70 -11.38 -49.04
CA ARG A 32 -4.94 -12.25 -50.19
C ARG A 32 -6.41 -12.68 -50.30
N ASN A 33 -7.11 -12.78 -49.17
CA ASN A 33 -8.50 -13.21 -49.08
C ASN A 33 -9.42 -12.09 -48.56
N ALA A 34 -9.20 -10.85 -48.99
CA ALA A 34 -9.94 -9.67 -48.50
C ALA A 34 -11.47 -9.83 -48.66
N ARG A 35 -11.93 -10.29 -49.83
CA ARG A 35 -13.37 -10.48 -50.12
C ARG A 35 -14.03 -11.50 -49.18
N GLN A 36 -13.33 -12.57 -48.83
CA GLN A 36 -13.81 -13.59 -47.89
C GLN A 36 -13.77 -13.06 -46.46
N THR A 37 -12.75 -12.27 -46.12
CA THR A 37 -12.60 -11.65 -44.80
C THR A 37 -13.73 -10.66 -44.49
N GLU A 38 -14.20 -9.91 -45.49
CA GLU A 38 -15.38 -9.03 -45.36
C GLU A 38 -16.67 -9.79 -45.04
N GLN A 39 -16.76 -11.04 -45.47
CA GLN A 39 -17.88 -11.93 -45.20
C GLN A 39 -17.75 -12.64 -43.84
N MET A 40 -16.57 -12.62 -43.23
CA MET A 40 -16.37 -13.18 -41.89
C MET A 40 -17.16 -12.37 -40.87
N ARG A 41 -17.97 -13.09 -40.09
CA ARG A 41 -18.77 -12.54 -39.02
C ARG A 41 -18.31 -13.15 -37.71
N VAL A 42 -17.85 -12.31 -36.80
CA VAL A 42 -17.55 -12.72 -35.43
C VAL A 42 -18.79 -12.47 -34.58
N PRO A 43 -19.33 -13.50 -33.89
CA PRO A 43 -20.44 -13.31 -32.97
C PRO A 43 -20.02 -12.34 -31.85
N HIS A 44 -20.70 -11.20 -31.77
CA HIS A 44 -20.56 -10.24 -30.68
C HIS A 44 -21.71 -10.48 -29.68
N PRO A 45 -21.42 -10.77 -28.40
CA PRO A 45 -22.43 -11.21 -27.43
C PRO A 45 -23.57 -10.21 -27.20
N VAL A 46 -23.36 -8.93 -27.54
CA VAL A 46 -24.36 -7.84 -27.37
C VAL A 46 -24.87 -7.27 -28.71
N ARG A 47 -24.20 -7.50 -29.84
CA ARG A 47 -24.49 -6.82 -31.13
C ARG A 47 -24.82 -7.77 -32.29
N GLY A 48 -24.95 -9.07 -32.04
CA GLY A 48 -25.19 -10.06 -33.09
C GLY A 48 -23.89 -10.45 -33.78
N THR A 49 -23.68 -10.08 -35.04
CA THR A 49 -22.49 -10.46 -35.83
C THR A 49 -21.78 -9.23 -36.39
N VAL A 50 -20.50 -9.05 -36.04
CA VAL A 50 -19.68 -7.91 -36.47
C VAL A 50 -18.53 -8.36 -37.37
N SER A 51 -17.92 -7.42 -38.11
CA SER A 51 -16.68 -7.70 -38.86
C SER A 51 -15.53 -8.03 -37.91
N LEU A 52 -14.57 -8.85 -38.35
CA LEU A 52 -13.35 -9.17 -37.60
C LEU A 52 -12.56 -7.91 -37.21
N VAL A 53 -12.50 -6.91 -38.10
CA VAL A 53 -11.81 -5.64 -37.83
C VAL A 53 -12.57 -4.82 -36.78
N GLU A 54 -13.90 -4.77 -36.86
CA GLU A 54 -14.73 -4.09 -35.88
C GLU A 54 -14.64 -4.75 -34.51
N TRP A 55 -14.57 -6.08 -34.47
CA TRP A 55 -14.33 -6.86 -33.25
C TRP A 55 -12.97 -6.53 -32.62
N GLN A 56 -11.88 -6.52 -33.41
CA GLN A 56 -10.55 -6.16 -32.94
C GLN A 56 -10.48 -4.72 -32.43
N LEU A 57 -11.03 -3.75 -33.18
CA LEU A 57 -11.07 -2.34 -32.79
C LEU A 57 -11.88 -2.14 -31.51
N SER A 58 -13.00 -2.84 -31.35
CA SER A 58 -13.81 -2.78 -30.14
C SER A 58 -13.05 -3.29 -28.92
N ARG A 59 -12.30 -4.39 -29.08
CA ARG A 59 -11.45 -4.94 -28.01
C ARG A 59 -10.31 -4.00 -27.65
N GLN A 60 -9.66 -3.39 -28.65
CA GLN A 60 -8.61 -2.39 -28.42
C GLN A 60 -9.15 -1.15 -27.70
N ARG A 61 -10.31 -0.63 -28.10
CA ARG A 61 -10.97 0.50 -27.41
C ARG A 61 -11.29 0.17 -25.96
N LYS A 62 -11.78 -1.04 -25.69
CA LYS A 62 -12.04 -1.50 -24.32
C LYS A 62 -10.75 -1.52 -23.50
N HIS A 63 -9.67 -2.07 -24.06
CA HIS A 63 -8.37 -2.10 -23.38
C HIS A 63 -7.80 -0.71 -23.11
N ILE A 64 -7.93 0.22 -24.07
CA ILE A 64 -7.55 1.62 -23.89
C ILE A 64 -8.34 2.25 -22.74
N ALA A 65 -9.66 2.04 -22.68
CA ALA A 65 -10.49 2.57 -21.61
C ALA A 65 -10.10 1.99 -20.23
N GLU A 66 -9.80 0.69 -20.15
CA GLU A 66 -9.30 0.04 -18.93
C GLU A 66 -7.96 0.66 -18.47
N LEU A 67 -7.04 0.91 -19.41
CA LEU A 67 -5.75 1.57 -19.11
C LEU A 67 -5.93 3.04 -18.70
N GLU A 68 -6.85 3.78 -19.32
CA GLU A 68 -7.16 5.16 -18.94
C GLU A 68 -7.71 5.24 -17.51
N GLU A 69 -8.56 4.29 -17.11
CA GLU A 69 -9.07 4.17 -15.75
C GLU A 69 -7.95 3.85 -14.75
N GLU A 70 -7.06 2.92 -15.08
CA GLU A 70 -5.89 2.58 -14.25
C GLU A 70 -4.94 3.77 -14.08
N ILE A 71 -4.64 4.50 -15.16
CA ILE A 71 -3.82 5.72 -15.11
C ILE A 71 -4.47 6.77 -14.22
N THR A 72 -5.79 6.95 -14.33
CA THR A 72 -6.53 7.92 -13.49
C THR A 72 -6.39 7.57 -12.01
N LEU A 73 -6.57 6.30 -11.65
CA LEU A 73 -6.40 5.82 -10.28
C LEU A 73 -4.96 6.04 -9.77
N LEU A 74 -3.95 5.75 -10.59
CA LEU A 74 -2.55 5.99 -10.24
C LEU A 74 -2.26 7.48 -10.03
N MET A 75 -2.83 8.37 -10.85
CA MET A 75 -2.69 9.81 -10.69
C MET A 75 -3.34 10.32 -9.41
N GLU A 76 -4.53 9.83 -9.07
CA GLU A 76 -5.21 10.16 -7.81
C GLU A 76 -4.38 9.75 -6.59
N GLN A 77 -3.84 8.52 -6.61
CA GLN A 77 -2.96 8.03 -5.54
C GLN A 77 -1.67 8.85 -5.45
N ALA A 78 -1.05 9.19 -6.58
CA ALA A 78 0.14 10.02 -6.62
C ALA A 78 -0.13 11.42 -6.04
N HIS A 79 -1.27 12.03 -6.38
CA HIS A 79 -1.67 13.32 -5.84
C HIS A 79 -1.93 13.27 -4.33
N ALA A 80 -2.63 12.25 -3.84
CA ALA A 80 -2.86 12.04 -2.41
C ALA A 80 -1.52 11.85 -1.65
N ASN A 81 -0.60 11.07 -2.21
CA ASN A 81 0.73 10.87 -1.63
C ASN A 81 1.54 12.17 -1.58
N GLN A 82 1.50 12.98 -2.65
CA GLN A 82 2.16 14.28 -2.66
C GLN A 82 1.62 15.21 -1.58
N GLN A 83 0.29 15.30 -1.44
CA GLN A 83 -0.32 16.11 -0.39
C GLN A 83 0.08 15.64 1.02
N LEU A 84 0.14 14.33 1.26
CA LEU A 84 0.61 13.79 2.53
C LEU A 84 2.07 14.13 2.80
N PHE A 85 2.91 14.11 1.78
CA PHE A 85 4.32 14.50 1.89
C PHE A 85 4.48 15.99 2.20
N ASP A 86 3.72 16.87 1.54
CA ASP A 86 3.74 18.32 1.82
C ASP A 86 3.28 18.64 3.25
N ARG A 87 2.29 17.89 3.75
CA ARG A 87 1.85 17.96 5.16
C ARG A 87 2.93 17.49 6.13
N LEU A 88 3.70 16.46 5.78
CA LEU A 88 4.85 16.01 6.58
C LEU A 88 5.93 17.08 6.63
N LEU A 89 6.32 17.68 5.49
CA LEU A 89 7.33 18.74 5.45
C LEU A 89 6.92 19.92 6.34
N SER A 90 5.65 20.32 6.25
CA SER A 90 5.08 21.37 7.11
C SER A 90 5.11 20.99 8.60
N LEU A 91 4.89 19.72 8.93
CA LEU A 91 4.98 19.22 10.30
C LEU A 91 6.39 19.36 10.85
N GLN A 92 7.43 19.09 10.06
CA GLN A 92 8.82 19.14 10.53
C GLN A 92 9.16 20.51 11.15
N GLY A 93 8.84 21.61 10.43
CA GLY A 93 9.03 22.97 10.94
C GLY A 93 8.18 23.28 12.17
N ARG A 94 6.95 22.76 12.23
CA ARG A 94 6.06 22.90 13.39
C ARG A 94 6.59 22.17 14.63
N LEU A 95 7.18 20.98 14.48
CA LEU A 95 7.76 20.26 15.62
C LEU A 95 9.07 20.92 16.07
N ALA A 96 9.92 21.32 15.12
CA ALA A 96 11.21 21.94 15.41
C ALA A 96 11.10 23.31 16.11
N SER A 97 10.00 24.04 15.88
CA SER A 97 9.71 25.34 16.49
C SER A 97 8.85 25.26 17.76
N ALA A 98 8.64 24.07 18.32
CA ALA A 98 7.87 23.94 19.55
C ALA A 98 8.63 24.57 20.74
N PRO A 99 7.95 25.30 21.63
CA PRO A 99 8.57 25.92 22.80
C PRO A 99 8.85 24.94 23.95
N SER A 100 8.30 23.72 23.90
CA SER A 100 8.50 22.67 24.89
C SER A 100 8.26 21.28 24.29
N LEU A 101 8.76 20.24 24.96
CA LEU A 101 8.49 18.84 24.59
C LEU A 101 6.99 18.54 24.58
N GLN A 102 6.25 18.99 25.59
CA GLN A 102 4.81 18.76 25.67
C GLN A 102 4.09 19.39 24.48
N GLU A 103 4.43 20.63 24.12
CA GLU A 103 3.83 21.27 22.96
C GLU A 103 4.24 20.61 21.64
N MET A 104 5.47 20.11 21.52
CA MET A 104 5.90 19.30 20.38
C MET A 104 5.05 18.05 20.21
N LEU A 105 4.84 17.28 21.30
CA LEU A 105 4.00 16.09 21.30
C LEU A 105 2.53 16.42 21.00
N ASN A 106 2.02 17.54 21.53
CA ASN A 106 0.67 18.02 21.23
C ASN A 106 0.50 18.42 19.76
N ARG A 107 1.51 19.04 19.13
CA ARG A 107 1.51 19.36 17.70
C ARG A 107 1.48 18.10 16.85
N LEU A 108 2.29 17.09 17.20
CA LEU A 108 2.28 15.78 16.53
C LEU A 108 0.92 15.09 16.67
N HIS A 109 0.35 15.10 17.88
CA HIS A 109 -0.96 14.52 18.14
C HIS A 109 -2.08 15.23 17.36
N ARG A 110 -2.10 16.57 17.35
CA ARG A 110 -3.07 17.36 16.58
C ARG A 110 -2.94 17.12 15.08
N TRP A 111 -1.72 17.07 14.56
CA TRP A 111 -1.47 16.76 13.16
C TRP A 111 -2.03 15.40 12.75
N ALA A 112 -1.86 14.37 13.60
CA ALA A 112 -2.50 13.07 13.35
C ALA A 112 -4.03 13.17 13.33
N ARG A 113 -4.63 13.95 14.23
CA ARG A 113 -6.09 14.18 14.25
C ARG A 113 -6.57 14.92 12.99
N GLU A 114 -5.79 15.87 12.47
CA GLU A 114 -6.06 16.58 11.20
C GLU A 114 -6.07 15.63 9.99
N LEU A 115 -5.38 14.49 10.08
CA LEU A 115 -5.40 13.41 9.08
C LEU A 115 -6.54 12.40 9.29
N GLY A 116 -7.45 12.65 10.26
CA GLY A 116 -8.55 11.74 10.58
C GLY A 116 -8.18 10.58 11.50
N LEU A 117 -6.95 10.53 12.03
CA LEU A 117 -6.50 9.49 12.94
C LEU A 117 -7.06 9.70 14.36
N ALA A 118 -6.98 8.67 15.19
CA ALA A 118 -7.28 8.78 16.62
C ALA A 118 -6.21 9.58 17.37
N GLY A 119 -4.96 9.54 16.91
CA GLY A 119 -3.88 10.37 17.44
C GLY A 119 -2.50 9.80 17.14
N ALA A 120 -1.49 10.48 17.67
CA ALA A 120 -0.10 10.04 17.66
C ALA A 120 0.47 10.06 19.08
N ASN A 121 1.35 9.11 19.39
CA ASN A 121 1.99 8.93 20.68
C ASN A 121 3.44 8.51 20.49
N VAL A 122 4.28 8.88 21.46
CA VAL A 122 5.70 8.54 21.49
C VAL A 122 6.00 7.80 22.79
N ARG A 123 6.71 6.68 22.68
CA ARG A 123 7.23 5.91 23.80
C ARG A 123 8.74 5.86 23.71
N LEU A 124 9.43 6.11 24.81
CA LEU A 124 10.88 6.17 24.90
C LEU A 124 11.40 5.05 25.78
N PHE A 125 12.44 4.36 25.32
CA PHE A 125 13.05 3.31 26.11
C PHE A 125 13.84 3.89 27.29
N SER A 126 13.45 3.52 28.50
CA SER A 126 13.93 4.16 29.73
C SER A 126 15.42 3.95 30.02
N ASP A 127 16.07 3.00 29.36
CA ASP A 127 17.53 2.75 29.43
C ASP A 127 18.33 3.66 28.48
N ARG A 128 17.68 4.31 27.50
CA ARG A 128 18.34 5.18 26.51
C ARG A 128 18.10 6.66 26.71
N TRP A 129 17.17 7.02 27.60
CA TRP A 129 16.78 8.41 27.83
C TRP A 129 16.71 8.71 29.32
N ARG A 130 17.14 9.91 29.72
CA ARG A 130 17.02 10.41 31.10
C ARG A 130 15.62 10.94 31.39
N ILE A 131 14.65 10.03 31.46
CA ILE A 131 13.20 10.31 31.68
C ILE A 131 12.69 9.91 33.07
N GLY A 132 13.60 9.61 34.00
CA GLY A 132 13.29 9.35 35.40
C GLY A 132 12.97 10.65 36.18
N ALA A 133 12.43 10.50 37.39
CA ALA A 133 12.29 11.64 38.31
C ALA A 133 13.66 12.34 38.50
N PRO A 134 13.73 13.68 38.50
CA PRO A 134 12.63 14.64 38.65
C PRO A 134 11.98 15.11 37.33
N SER A 135 12.16 14.43 36.19
CA SER A 135 11.56 14.87 34.92
C SER A 135 10.02 14.68 34.88
N ASP A 136 9.32 15.64 34.28
CA ASP A 136 7.86 15.60 34.05
C ASP A 136 7.44 14.62 32.92
N PHE A 137 8.39 13.85 32.38
CA PHE A 137 8.22 13.05 31.16
C PHE A 137 8.19 11.54 31.41
N THR A 138 8.05 11.12 32.66
CA THR A 138 7.94 9.70 33.07
C THR A 138 6.83 8.95 32.32
N GLN A 139 5.78 9.65 31.90
CA GLN A 139 4.69 9.10 31.09
C GLN A 139 5.13 8.57 29.71
N LEU A 140 6.27 9.05 29.17
CA LEU A 140 6.83 8.58 27.91
C LEU A 140 7.62 7.28 28.09
N ALA A 141 8.02 6.94 29.31
CA ALA A 141 8.88 5.81 29.58
C ALA A 141 8.22 4.48 29.19
N LEU A 142 9.03 3.62 28.59
CA LEU A 142 8.70 2.26 28.24
C LEU A 142 9.90 1.38 28.60
N SER A 143 9.66 0.34 29.40
CA SER A 143 10.70 -0.63 29.71
C SER A 143 11.02 -1.46 28.46
N PRO A 144 12.30 -1.55 28.03
CA PRO A 144 12.70 -2.41 26.92
C PRO A 144 12.29 -3.87 27.13
N GLN A 145 12.46 -4.38 28.35
CA GLN A 145 12.10 -5.76 28.70
C GLN A 145 10.59 -6.00 28.57
N ALA A 146 9.78 -5.03 28.96
CA ALA A 146 8.34 -5.13 28.86
C ALA A 146 7.86 -5.05 27.40
N PHE A 147 8.56 -4.30 26.55
CA PHE A 147 8.24 -4.14 25.13
C PHE A 147 8.72 -5.31 24.27
N GLU A 148 9.72 -6.08 24.72
CA GLU A 148 10.35 -7.15 23.97
C GLU A 148 9.36 -8.18 23.36
N PRO A 149 8.31 -8.65 24.06
CA PRO A 149 7.31 -9.53 23.46
C PRO A 149 6.60 -8.89 22.26
N VAL A 150 6.25 -7.61 22.35
CA VAL A 150 5.61 -6.86 21.26
C VAL A 150 6.58 -6.69 20.10
N ARG A 151 7.85 -6.37 20.39
CA ARG A 151 8.91 -6.27 19.38
C ARG A 151 9.02 -7.58 18.58
N ILE A 152 9.11 -8.72 19.26
CA ILE A 152 9.26 -10.03 18.61
C ILE A 152 8.00 -10.40 17.82
N GLN A 153 6.82 -10.28 18.41
CA GLN A 153 5.57 -10.75 17.81
C GLN A 153 5.05 -9.86 16.69
N ARG A 154 5.24 -8.54 16.78
CA ARG A 154 4.67 -7.57 15.84
C ARG A 154 5.68 -7.10 14.80
N PHE A 155 6.90 -6.80 15.20
CA PHE A 155 7.92 -6.25 14.30
C PHE A 155 8.77 -7.35 13.66
N GLY A 156 9.08 -8.42 14.40
CA GLY A 156 9.98 -9.45 13.92
C GLY A 156 11.35 -8.86 13.55
N LYS A 157 11.65 -8.78 12.24
CA LYS A 157 12.87 -8.15 11.70
C LYS A 157 12.63 -6.77 11.07
N GLN A 158 11.37 -6.34 10.95
CA GLN A 158 11.00 -5.09 10.31
C GLN A 158 10.99 -3.94 11.33
N PRO A 159 11.32 -2.70 10.94
CA PRO A 159 11.25 -1.55 11.83
C PRO A 159 9.83 -1.00 12.01
N HIS A 160 8.86 -1.48 11.21
CA HIS A 160 7.48 -1.00 11.20
C HIS A 160 6.48 -2.13 11.37
N TYR A 161 5.37 -1.83 12.04
CA TYR A 161 4.22 -2.71 12.16
C TYR A 161 2.93 -1.94 11.85
N LEU A 162 2.06 -2.54 11.04
CA LEU A 162 0.73 -2.04 10.72
C LEU A 162 -0.29 -3.14 11.06
N GLY A 163 -1.31 -2.82 11.85
CA GLY A 163 -2.37 -3.77 12.17
C GLY A 163 -3.04 -3.51 13.51
N SER A 164 -3.68 -4.52 14.07
CA SER A 164 -4.35 -4.43 15.38
C SER A 164 -3.41 -4.78 16.53
N LEU A 165 -3.75 -4.33 17.73
CA LEU A 165 -3.09 -4.71 18.98
C LEU A 165 -4.13 -5.38 19.91
N ASN A 166 -3.66 -6.30 20.74
CA ASN A 166 -4.50 -6.91 21.78
C ASN A 166 -4.65 -5.96 23.00
N GLY A 167 -5.58 -6.28 23.90
CA GLY A 167 -5.86 -5.45 25.08
C GLY A 167 -4.62 -5.16 25.95
N PRO A 168 -3.81 -6.17 26.33
CA PRO A 168 -2.57 -5.95 27.07
C PRO A 168 -1.56 -5.04 26.37
N GLU A 169 -1.33 -5.23 25.06
CA GLU A 169 -0.46 -4.39 24.24
C GLU A 169 -0.95 -2.94 24.20
N LEU A 170 -2.26 -2.74 24.05
CA LEU A 170 -2.88 -1.41 24.06
C LEU A 170 -2.74 -0.72 25.41
N LEU A 171 -2.96 -1.43 26.53
CA LEU A 171 -2.79 -0.86 27.86
C LEU A 171 -1.33 -0.48 28.14
N GLN A 172 -0.38 -1.27 27.66
CA GLN A 172 1.04 -0.98 27.81
C GLN A 172 1.48 0.24 26.98
N LEU A 173 1.11 0.27 25.70
CA LEU A 173 1.60 1.27 24.77
C LEU A 173 0.76 2.55 24.77
N LEU A 174 -0.55 2.43 24.93
CA LEU A 174 -1.56 3.47 24.75
C LEU A 174 -2.63 3.46 25.88
N PRO A 175 -2.24 3.54 27.17
CA PRO A 175 -3.12 3.40 28.32
C PRO A 175 -4.26 4.43 28.36
N GLN A 176 -4.06 5.61 27.75
CA GLN A 176 -5.04 6.69 27.72
C GLN A 176 -5.94 6.64 26.48
N ALA A 177 -5.63 5.82 25.49
CA ALA A 177 -6.35 5.81 24.24
C ALA A 177 -7.62 4.97 24.32
N LYS A 178 -8.69 5.46 23.71
CA LYS A 178 -10.00 4.81 23.67
C LYS A 178 -10.39 4.46 22.24
N ALA A 179 -11.01 3.29 22.06
CA ALA A 179 -11.55 2.81 20.79
C ALA A 179 -10.50 2.80 19.65
N ILE A 180 -9.42 2.04 19.84
CA ILE A 180 -8.42 1.82 18.79
C ILE A 180 -8.82 0.58 17.97
N GLY A 181 -8.99 0.75 16.66
CA GLY A 181 -9.23 -0.34 15.73
C GLY A 181 -7.93 -0.87 15.11
N SER A 182 -7.02 0.03 14.73
CA SER A 182 -5.72 -0.32 14.14
C SER A 182 -4.64 0.69 14.51
N VAL A 183 -3.37 0.28 14.40
CA VAL A 183 -2.19 1.10 14.68
C VAL A 183 -1.14 0.97 13.60
N ALA A 184 -0.36 2.04 13.44
CA ALA A 184 0.92 2.03 12.77
C ALA A 184 2.01 2.34 13.79
N MET A 185 2.98 1.44 13.95
CA MET A 185 4.08 1.59 14.90
C MET A 185 5.42 1.56 14.17
N SER A 186 6.35 2.37 14.64
CA SER A 186 7.71 2.43 14.09
C SER A 186 8.74 2.53 15.19
N LEU A 187 9.76 1.69 15.12
CA LEU A 187 10.91 1.78 16.00
C LEU A 187 11.76 3.00 15.63
N MET A 188 12.26 3.70 16.64
CA MET A 188 13.11 4.87 16.48
C MET A 188 14.58 4.52 16.76
N GLY A 189 15.49 5.13 16.00
CA GLY A 189 16.92 4.84 16.03
C GLY A 189 17.34 3.80 14.98
N ASP A 190 18.63 3.78 14.64
CA ASP A 190 19.18 2.93 13.57
C ASP A 190 18.94 1.43 13.80
N ARG A 191 18.84 1.03 15.08
CA ARG A 191 18.57 -0.35 15.50
C ARG A 191 17.22 -0.49 16.22
N GLY A 192 16.38 0.55 16.15
CA GLY A 192 15.11 0.58 16.85
C GLY A 192 15.26 0.61 18.37
N GLU A 193 16.35 1.17 18.87
CA GLU A 193 16.74 1.14 20.27
C GLU A 193 16.30 2.37 21.08
N LEU A 194 15.72 3.39 20.46
CA LEU A 194 15.40 4.64 21.15
C LEU A 194 13.95 4.71 21.62
N GLY A 195 13.06 3.92 21.03
CA GLY A 195 11.66 3.89 21.41
C GLY A 195 10.74 3.59 20.22
N VAL A 196 9.47 3.94 20.37
CA VAL A 196 8.41 3.63 19.41
C VAL A 196 7.55 4.87 19.15
N LEU A 197 7.36 5.20 17.87
CA LEU A 197 6.36 6.15 17.40
C LEU A 197 5.09 5.39 17.02
N ILE A 198 3.93 5.85 17.49
CA ILE A 198 2.67 5.14 17.33
C ILE A 198 1.58 6.08 16.80
N PHE A 199 0.98 5.74 15.67
CA PHE A 199 -0.25 6.32 15.17
C PHE A 199 -1.39 5.34 15.38
N SER A 200 -2.54 5.84 15.80
CA SER A 200 -3.73 5.00 16.02
C SER A 200 -4.90 5.49 15.18
N SER A 201 -5.72 4.56 14.71
CA SER A 201 -7.00 4.83 14.05
C SER A 201 -8.13 4.13 14.80
N ARG A 202 -9.32 4.72 14.76
CA ARG A 202 -10.55 4.06 15.27
C ARG A 202 -11.05 2.99 14.32
N ASP A 203 -10.70 3.10 13.04
CA ASP A 203 -11.05 2.14 12.01
C ASP A 203 -10.05 0.97 12.03
N ALA A 204 -10.58 -0.25 12.14
CA ALA A 204 -9.80 -1.48 12.14
C ALA A 204 -9.18 -1.80 10.77
N GLN A 205 -9.72 -1.24 9.69
CA GLN A 205 -9.24 -1.43 8.32
C GLN A 205 -8.32 -0.31 7.83
N HIS A 206 -8.02 0.69 8.67
CA HIS A 206 -7.20 1.81 8.24
C HIS A 206 -5.72 1.44 8.06
N TYR A 207 -5.11 0.75 9.03
CA TYR A 207 -3.73 0.26 8.93
C TYR A 207 -3.71 -1.24 8.67
N GLN A 208 -3.28 -1.63 7.48
CA GLN A 208 -3.22 -3.01 7.02
C GLN A 208 -1.80 -3.41 6.59
N THR A 209 -1.53 -4.70 6.69
CA THR A 209 -0.29 -5.30 6.16
C THR A 209 -0.19 -5.03 4.66
N GLY A 210 0.96 -4.52 4.20
CA GLY A 210 1.22 -4.22 2.80
C GLY A 210 1.07 -2.75 2.41
N MET A 211 0.49 -1.91 3.27
CA MET A 211 0.51 -0.45 3.04
C MET A 211 1.94 0.11 3.12
N GLY A 212 2.21 1.15 2.35
CA GLY A 212 3.50 1.83 2.34
C GLY A 212 3.80 2.51 3.69
N THR A 213 5.03 2.37 4.18
CA THR A 213 5.49 2.89 5.47
C THR A 213 6.49 4.05 5.33
N VAL A 214 6.65 4.61 4.14
CA VAL A 214 7.66 5.66 3.84
C VAL A 214 7.51 6.88 4.75
N LEU A 215 6.28 7.39 4.90
CA LEU A 215 5.99 8.53 5.77
C LEU A 215 6.35 8.23 7.23
N LEU A 216 6.01 7.02 7.69
CA LEU A 216 6.28 6.56 9.04
C LEU A 216 7.80 6.42 9.30
N GLN A 217 8.55 5.92 8.31
CA GLN A 217 10.01 5.86 8.33
C GLN A 217 10.65 7.24 8.44
N HIS A 218 10.17 8.23 7.69
CA HIS A 218 10.70 9.59 7.78
C HIS A 218 10.47 10.21 9.16
N LEU A 219 9.28 10.01 9.73
CA LEU A 219 8.97 10.49 11.07
C LEU A 219 9.81 9.80 12.14
N SER A 220 9.94 8.47 12.10
CA SER A 220 10.74 7.76 13.10
C SER A 220 12.23 8.06 13.03
N ALA A 221 12.75 8.39 11.83
CA ALA A 221 14.13 8.84 11.65
C ALA A 221 14.39 10.24 12.24
N MET A 222 13.46 11.19 12.09
CA MET A 222 13.66 12.56 12.56
C MET A 222 13.30 12.78 14.04
N MET A 223 12.41 11.94 14.60
CA MET A 223 11.92 12.09 15.97
C MET A 223 13.02 12.06 17.04
N PRO A 224 14.02 11.16 16.99
CA PRO A 224 15.13 11.15 17.95
C PRO A 224 15.85 12.49 18.09
N ASP A 225 16.18 13.16 17.00
CA ASP A 225 16.94 14.41 17.01
C ASP A 225 16.09 15.56 17.58
N LEU A 226 14.79 15.55 17.30
CA LEU A 226 13.86 16.51 17.90
C LEU A 226 13.69 16.30 19.40
N LEU A 227 13.66 15.04 19.85
CA LEU A 227 13.52 14.68 21.26
C LEU A 227 14.78 15.02 22.07
N GLN A 228 15.97 14.86 21.48
CA GLN A 228 17.25 15.18 22.12
C GLN A 228 17.38 16.65 22.56
N ARG A 229 16.62 17.57 21.94
CA ARG A 229 16.57 18.97 22.39
C ARG A 229 15.99 19.14 23.79
N TRP A 230 15.19 18.17 24.25
CA TRP A 230 14.43 18.27 25.49
C TRP A 230 14.83 17.23 26.52
N VAL A 231 15.29 16.05 26.08
CA VAL A 231 15.65 14.93 26.93
C VAL A 231 17.03 14.43 26.54
N GLU A 232 17.92 14.37 27.51
CA GLU A 232 19.27 13.84 27.32
C GLU A 232 19.24 12.33 27.06
N ARG A 233 20.13 11.86 26.18
CA ARG A 233 20.42 10.43 26.05
C ARG A 233 21.18 9.95 27.30
N ALA A 234 20.87 8.72 27.73
CA ALA A 234 21.51 8.08 28.87
C ALA A 234 22.94 7.66 28.57
#